data_AF-A0A354USG6-F1
#
_entry.id   AF-A0A354USG6-F1
#
_cell.length_a   1.000
_cell.length_b   1.000
_cell.length_c   1.000
_cell.angle_alpha   90.00
_cell.angle_beta   90.00
_cell.angle_gamma   90.00
#
_symmetry.space_group_name_H-M   'P 1'
#
loop_
_entity.id
_entity.type
_entity.pdbx_description
1 polymer ?
#
loop_
_entity_poly.entity_id
_entity_poly.type
_entity_poly.pdbx_seq_one_letter_code
_entity_poly.pdbx_strand_id
1 'polypeptide(L)' 'MSLEFSQELDEPIVSPAFEPQDAGEIGLRPKLLADYTGQEKAKGNLSVYIEAARRR' A
#
# COMPACT_ATOMS: atom_id res chain seq x y z
N MET A 1 -1.57 8.04 42.04
CA MET A 1 -1.23 8.87 40.87
C MET A 1 -1.94 8.29 39.68
N SER A 2 -2.97 8.97 39.19
CA SER A 2 -3.73 8.59 38.01
C SER A 2 -2.86 8.88 36.79
N LEU A 3 -2.61 7.87 35.95
CA LEU A 3 -2.00 8.09 34.64
C LEU A 3 -3.07 8.75 33.78
N GLU A 4 -2.93 10.05 33.51
CA GLU A 4 -3.67 10.68 32.43
C GLU A 4 -3.16 10.08 31.12
N PHE A 5 -4.01 9.28 30.49
CA PHE A 5 -3.76 8.73 29.17
C PHE A 5 -3.93 9.87 28.17
N SER A 6 -2.83 10.59 27.88
CA SER A 6 -2.81 11.61 26.85
C SER A 6 -3.23 10.95 25.54
N GLN A 7 -4.37 11.35 25.00
CA GLN A 7 -4.83 10.94 23.66
C GLN A 7 -3.98 11.65 22.60
N GLU A 8 -2.67 11.43 22.60
CA GLU A 8 -1.91 11.59 21.36
C GLU A 8 -2.25 10.34 20.55
N LEU A 9 -3.08 10.49 19.52
CA LEU A 9 -3.27 9.43 18.54
C LEU A 9 -1.89 9.16 17.97
N ASP A 10 -1.27 8.04 18.37
CA ASP A 10 -0.01 7.58 17.81
C ASP A 10 -0.18 7.57 16.29
N GLU A 11 0.42 8.56 15.62
CA GLU A 11 0.46 8.57 14.17
C GLU A 11 1.17 7.29 13.72
N PRO A 12 0.72 6.65 12.63
CA PRO A 12 1.39 5.47 12.12
C PRO A 12 2.88 5.74 11.96
N ILE A 13 3.71 4.85 12.51
CA ILE A 13 5.18 4.93 12.39
C ILE A 13 5.62 5.06 10.92
N VAL A 14 4.80 4.56 9.99
CA VAL A 14 5.01 4.67 8.55
C VAL A 14 3.84 5.41 7.91
N SER A 15 4.14 6.52 7.24
CA SER A 15 3.16 7.25 6.44
C SER A 15 2.82 6.46 5.17
N PRO A 16 1.54 6.30 4.81
CA PRO A 16 1.14 5.75 3.51
C PRO A 16 1.20 6.81 2.39
N ALA A 17 1.44 8.08 2.72
CA ALA A 17 1.52 9.16 1.75
C ALA A 17 2.85 9.12 0.99
N PHE A 18 2.84 9.63 -0.24
CA PHE A 18 4.07 9.83 -1.00
C PHE A 18 4.84 11.01 -0.43
N GLU A 19 6.09 10.79 -0.07
CA GLU A 19 7.00 11.80 0.44
C GLU A 19 8.09 12.15 -0.62
N PRO A 20 8.70 13.34 -0.57
CA PRO A 20 9.74 13.72 -1.54
C PRO A 20 10.92 12.73 -1.64
N GLN A 21 11.24 12.03 -0.55
CA GLN A 21 12.30 11.03 -0.51
C GLN A 21 11.98 9.80 -1.37
N ASP A 22 10.69 9.50 -1.59
CA ASP A 22 10.23 8.37 -2.40
C ASP A 22 10.48 8.56 -3.90
N ALA A 23 10.84 9.77 -4.34
CA ALA A 23 11.05 10.08 -5.75
C ALA A 23 12.16 9.21 -6.38
N GLY A 24 13.17 8.84 -5.60
CA GLY A 24 14.25 7.94 -6.03
C GLY A 24 13.80 6.50 -6.29
N GLU A 25 12.69 6.08 -5.69
CA GLU A 25 12.20 4.70 -5.77
C GLU A 25 11.24 4.46 -6.96
N ILE A 26 10.83 5.52 -7.66
CA ILE A 26 9.86 5.44 -8.77
C ILE A 26 10.31 4.42 -9.84
N GLY A 27 11.61 4.31 -10.08
CA GLY A 27 12.19 3.35 -11.03
C GLY A 27 12.11 1.88 -10.57
N LEU A 28 12.01 1.64 -9.26
CA LEU A 28 11.92 0.30 -8.67
C LEU A 28 10.49 -0.22 -8.58
N ARG A 29 9.49 0.66 -8.77
CA ARG A 29 8.08 0.29 -8.62
C ARG A 29 7.60 -0.62 -9.76
N PRO A 30 7.11 -1.83 -9.46
CA PRO A 30 6.52 -2.74 -10.44
C PRO A 30 5.41 -2.06 -11.26
N LYS A 31 5.35 -2.33 -12.58
CA LYS A 31 4.39 -1.69 -13.50
C LYS A 31 3.17 -2.56 -13.76
N LEU A 32 3.35 -3.88 -13.76
CA LEU A 32 2.29 -4.85 -13.94
C LEU A 32 2.00 -5.56 -12.61
N LEU A 33 0.78 -6.06 -12.47
CA LEU A 33 0.40 -6.87 -11.30
C LEU A 33 1.29 -8.12 -11.14
N ALA A 34 1.76 -8.69 -12.26
CA ALA A 34 2.64 -9.85 -12.27
C ALA A 34 4.06 -9.56 -11.77
N ASP A 35 4.49 -8.30 -11.82
CA ASP A 35 5.84 -7.88 -11.43
C ASP A 35 5.97 -7.76 -9.90
N TYR A 36 4.86 -7.81 -9.14
CA TYR A 36 4.87 -7.76 -7.69
C TYR A 36 5.26 -9.10 -7.06
N THR A 37 6.21 -9.06 -6.13
CA THR A 37 6.64 -10.22 -5.35
C THR A 37 5.73 -10.43 -4.13
N GLY A 38 5.23 -11.66 -3.95
CA GLY A 38 4.41 -12.04 -2.79
C GLY A 38 2.94 -11.65 -2.89
N GLN A 39 2.21 -11.75 -1.77
CA GLN A 39 0.77 -11.47 -1.66
C GLN A 39 -0.11 -12.21 -2.69
N GLU A 40 0.18 -13.49 -2.95
CA GLU A 40 -0.47 -14.26 -4.02
C GLU A 40 -1.99 -14.25 -3.98
N LYS A 41 -2.60 -14.36 -2.79
CA LYS A 41 -4.06 -14.29 -2.63
C LYS A 41 -4.63 -12.92 -3.03
N ALA A 42 -3.96 -11.83 -2.66
CA ALA A 42 -4.41 -10.48 -2.98
C ALA A 42 -4.29 -10.19 -4.48
N LYS A 43 -3.15 -10.56 -5.09
CA LYS A 43 -2.94 -10.46 -6.55
C LYS A 43 -3.98 -11.30 -7.31
N GLY A 44 -4.28 -12.51 -6.85
CA GLY A 44 -5.30 -13.37 -7.44
C GLY A 44 -6.70 -12.76 -7.40
N ASN A 45 -7.08 -12.13 -6.28
CA ASN A 45 -8.38 -11.44 -6.21
C ASN A 45 -8.41 -10.23 -7.15
N LEU A 46 -7.34 -9.41 -7.17
CA LEU A 46 -7.27 -8.21 -7.98
C LEU A 46 -7.31 -8.51 -9.49
N SER A 47 -6.65 -9.59 -9.93
CA SER A 47 -6.66 -9.96 -11.35
C SER A 47 -8.07 -10.26 -11.87
N VAL A 48 -8.93 -10.88 -11.07
CA VAL A 48 -10.35 -11.12 -11.41
C VAL A 48 -11.09 -9.80 -11.64
N TYR A 49 -10.88 -8.80 -10.78
CA TYR A 49 -11.52 -7.49 -10.94
C TYR A 49 -11.04 -6.76 -12.20
N ILE A 50 -9.73 -6.82 -12.49
CA ILE A 50 -9.16 -6.23 -13.71
C ILE A 50 -9.79 -6.86 -14.96
N GLU A 51 -9.88 -8.19 -15.00
CA GLU A 51 -10.50 -8.91 -16.12
C GLU A 51 -11.98 -8.57 -16.29
N ALA A 52 -12.72 -8.43 -15.18
CA ALA A 52 -14.12 -8.00 -15.23
C ALA A 52 -14.27 -6.56 -15.76
N ALA A 53 -13.37 -5.66 -15.39
CA ALA A 53 -13.38 -4.27 -15.86
C ALA A 53 -13.05 -4.16 -17.35
N ARG A 54 -12.12 -4.97 -17.86
CA ARG A 54 -11.75 -5.02 -19.29
C ARG A 54 -12.88 -5.41 -20.23
N ARG A 55 -13.90 -6.12 -19.72
CA ARG A 55 -15.06 -6.60 -20.50
C ARG A 55 -16.21 -5.60 -20.57
N ARG A 56 -16.05 -4.41 -20.00
CA ARG A 56 -17.02 -3.30 -20.03
C ARG A 56 -16.53 -2.23 -20.99
#